data_AF-A0A093UL52-F1
#
_entry.id   AF-A0A093UL52-F1
#
_cell.length_a   1.000
_cell.length_b   1.000
_cell.length_c   1.000
_cell.angle_alpha   90.00
_cell.angle_beta   90.00
_cell.angle_gamma   90.00
#
_symmetry.space_group_name_H-M   'P 1'
#
loop_
_entity.id
_entity.type
_entity.pdbx_description
1 polymer ?
#
loop_
_entity_poly.entity_id
_entity_poly.type
_entity_poly.pdbx_seq_one_letter_code
_entity_poly.pdbx_strand_id
1 'polypeptide(L)'
;MAQQKTSSLKTYFDEIEETNGDDECKAWLNRIFDLKVELANFVATRREGEGSGKYIGFLKGSFNFSFRFSFDDGGPDAIIRFPKPGHTATAYRDEKVANEVQIMEYLRQNTNIPIPRVHSWGLIA
;
A
#
# COMPACT_ATOMS: atom_id res chain seq x y z
N MET A 1 -46.23 9.47 19.58
CA MET A 1 -44.91 10.11 19.34
C MET A 1 -44.67 10.13 17.84
N ALA A 2 -44.38 11.28 17.25
CA ALA A 2 -44.16 11.38 15.80
C ALA A 2 -42.77 10.83 15.46
N GLN A 3 -42.73 9.89 14.51
CA GLN A 3 -41.51 9.25 14.03
C GLN A 3 -40.71 10.28 13.22
N GLN A 4 -39.58 10.75 13.75
CA GLN A 4 -38.67 11.63 13.01
C GLN A 4 -38.13 10.85 11.81
N LYS A 5 -38.57 11.24 10.60
CA LYS A 5 -38.02 10.74 9.34
C LYS A 5 -36.64 11.37 9.16
N THR A 6 -35.59 10.62 9.44
CA THR A 6 -34.23 11.02 9.10
C THR A 6 -34.16 11.21 7.58
N SER A 7 -33.74 12.39 7.13
CA SER A 7 -33.47 12.63 5.72
C SER A 7 -32.37 11.69 5.26
N SER A 8 -32.52 11.08 4.09
CA SER A 8 -31.43 10.35 3.44
C SER A 8 -30.23 11.28 3.31
N LEU A 9 -29.11 10.93 3.97
CA LEU A 9 -27.84 11.58 3.75
C LEU A 9 -27.39 11.25 2.32
N LYS A 10 -27.66 12.16 1.38
CA LYS A 10 -26.99 12.14 0.08
C LYS A 10 -25.58 12.67 0.31
N THR A 11 -24.61 11.76 0.27
CA THR A 11 -23.20 12.14 0.17
C THR A 11 -22.94 12.46 -1.29
N TYR A 12 -22.56 13.71 -1.58
CA TYR A 12 -22.11 14.11 -2.90
C TYR A 12 -20.60 13.91 -2.94
N PHE A 13 -20.15 12.95 -3.74
CA PHE A 13 -18.74 12.81 -4.04
C PHE A 13 -18.36 13.85 -5.09
N ASP A 14 -17.12 14.35 -5.00
CA ASP A 14 -16.54 15.11 -6.08
C ASP A 14 -16.11 14.12 -7.17
N GLU A 15 -17.03 13.83 -8.09
CA GLU A 15 -16.81 12.88 -9.19
C GLU A 15 -15.68 13.33 -10.12
N ILE A 16 -15.44 14.64 -10.24
CA ILE A 16 -14.33 15.18 -11.03
C ILE A 16 -13.02 14.83 -10.35
N GLU A 17 -12.92 15.08 -9.04
CA GLU A 17 -11.69 14.74 -8.33
C GLU A 17 -11.46 13.23 -8.21
N GLU A 18 -12.51 12.43 -8.06
CA GLU A 18 -12.39 10.98 -8.12
C GLU A 18 -11.83 10.51 -9.48
N THR A 19 -12.32 11.08 -10.57
CA THR A 19 -11.85 10.76 -11.93
C THR A 19 -10.39 11.16 -12.12
N ASN A 20 -10.02 12.37 -11.69
CA ASN A 20 -8.63 12.85 -11.74
C ASN A 20 -7.69 11.92 -10.95
N GLY A 21 -8.11 11.54 -9.73
CA GLY A 21 -7.36 10.64 -8.87
C GLY A 21 -7.16 9.26 -9.50
N ASP A 22 -8.19 8.72 -10.14
CA ASP A 22 -8.10 7.44 -10.84
C ASP A 22 -7.18 7.51 -12.06
N ASP A 23 -7.12 8.64 -12.76
CA ASP A 23 -6.22 8.84 -13.90
C ASP A 23 -4.75 9.02 -13.46
N GLU A 24 -4.48 9.77 -12.37
CA GLU A 24 -3.16 9.83 -11.74
C GLU A 24 -2.71 8.41 -11.34
N CYS A 25 -3.62 7.67 -10.69
CA CYS A 25 -3.38 6.30 -10.28
C CYS A 25 -3.03 5.38 -11.46
N LYS A 26 -3.81 5.42 -12.55
CA LYS A 26 -3.56 4.60 -13.75
C LYS A 26 -2.21 4.93 -14.37
N ALA A 27 -1.88 6.22 -14.52
CA ALA A 27 -0.61 6.65 -15.08
C ALA A 27 0.58 6.18 -14.24
N TRP A 28 0.47 6.24 -12.91
CA TRP A 28 1.50 5.73 -12.00
C TRP A 28 1.62 4.21 -12.07
N LEU A 29 0.49 3.48 -12.09
CA LEU A 29 0.47 2.03 -12.19
C LEU A 29 1.18 1.57 -13.46
N ASN A 30 0.87 2.14 -14.62
CA ASN A 30 1.51 1.76 -15.88
C ASN A 30 3.05 1.81 -15.77
N ARG A 31 3.60 2.88 -15.18
CA ARG A 31 5.05 3.01 -14.97
C ARG A 31 5.61 1.92 -14.05
N ILE A 32 5.01 1.68 -12.90
CA ILE A 32 5.55 0.68 -11.96
C ILE A 32 5.38 -0.76 -12.45
N PHE A 33 4.37 -1.02 -13.28
CA PHE A 33 4.16 -2.32 -13.93
C PHE A 33 5.29 -2.66 -14.90
N ASP A 34 5.88 -1.66 -15.57
CA ASP A 34 7.07 -1.83 -16.42
C ASP A 34 8.34 -2.08 -15.59
N LEU A 35 8.37 -1.61 -14.34
CA LEU A 35 9.52 -1.74 -13.43
C LEU A 35 9.47 -2.98 -12.53
N LYS A 36 8.61 -3.98 -12.79
CA LYS A 36 8.43 -5.14 -11.90
C LYS A 36 9.72 -5.92 -11.59
N VAL A 37 10.60 -6.07 -12.57
CA VAL A 37 11.86 -6.80 -12.40
C VAL A 37 12.80 -6.01 -11.48
N GLU A 38 12.91 -4.70 -11.71
CA GLU A 38 13.67 -3.80 -10.84
C GLU A 38 13.08 -3.77 -9.43
N LEU A 39 11.76 -3.77 -9.31
CA LEU A 39 11.04 -3.82 -8.04
C LEU A 39 11.32 -5.13 -7.30
N ALA A 40 11.36 -6.26 -8.02
CA ALA A 40 11.70 -7.56 -7.43
C ALA A 40 13.14 -7.56 -6.87
N ASN A 41 14.09 -7.02 -7.62
CA ASN A 41 15.48 -6.86 -7.18
C ASN A 41 15.56 -5.92 -5.97
N PHE A 42 14.87 -4.78 -6.02
CA PHE A 42 14.82 -3.84 -4.92
C PHE A 42 14.28 -4.51 -3.64
N VAL A 43 13.18 -5.25 -3.71
CA VAL A 43 12.62 -5.95 -2.56
C VAL A 43 13.58 -7.02 -2.05
N ALA A 44 14.26 -7.77 -2.93
CA ALA A 44 15.28 -8.74 -2.54
C ALA A 44 16.41 -8.09 -1.71
N THR A 45 16.91 -6.91 -2.11
CA THR A 45 17.97 -6.21 -1.35
C THR A 45 17.54 -5.70 0.03
N ARG A 46 16.23 -5.62 0.30
CA ARG A 46 15.69 -5.05 1.55
C ARG A 46 15.27 -6.10 2.56
N ARG A 47 15.18 -7.37 2.17
CA ARG A 47 14.84 -8.48 3.07
C ARG A 47 16.11 -9.22 3.51
N GLU A 48 15.99 -9.97 4.60
CA GLU A 48 17.01 -10.95 5.00
C GLU A 48 16.91 -12.17 4.09
N GLY A 49 18.03 -12.58 3.49
CA GLY A 49 18.10 -13.70 2.55
C GLY A 49 19.01 -13.37 1.37
N GLU A 50 19.25 -14.37 0.53
CA GLU A 50 19.97 -14.20 -0.74
C GLU A 50 18.99 -14.44 -1.90
N GLY A 51 19.46 -14.24 -3.12
CA GLY A 51 18.72 -14.72 -4.29
C GLY A 51 17.82 -13.70 -5.00
N SER A 52 17.15 -14.16 -6.05
CA SER A 52 16.45 -13.35 -7.03
C SER A 52 14.94 -13.30 -6.78
N GLY A 53 14.38 -12.09 -6.81
CA GLY A 53 12.94 -11.90 -6.68
C GLY A 53 12.19 -12.22 -7.97
N LYS A 54 11.08 -12.96 -7.86
CA LYS A 54 10.14 -13.20 -8.97
C LYS A 54 8.79 -12.57 -8.66
N TYR A 55 8.24 -11.84 -9.62
CA TYR A 55 6.90 -11.27 -9.51
C TYR A 55 5.83 -12.38 -9.44
N ILE A 56 4.98 -12.30 -8.42
CA ILE A 56 3.88 -13.26 -8.19
C ILE A 56 2.52 -12.62 -8.47
N GLY A 57 2.30 -11.38 -8.05
CA GLY A 57 0.99 -10.79 -8.19
C GLY A 57 0.87 -9.35 -7.72
N PHE A 58 -0.28 -8.77 -8.04
CA PHE A 58 -0.66 -7.41 -7.70
C PHE A 58 -1.90 -7.44 -6.81
N LEU A 59 -1.89 -6.62 -5.76
CA LEU A 59 -2.98 -6.46 -4.82
C LEU A 59 -3.44 -5.00 -4.85
N LYS A 60 -4.73 -4.79 -5.10
CA LYS A 60 -5.34 -3.45 -5.12
C LYS A 60 -6.34 -3.32 -3.98
N GLY A 61 -6.05 -2.40 -3.07
CA GLY A 61 -7.02 -1.91 -2.08
C GLY A 61 -7.55 -0.53 -2.45
N SER A 62 -8.40 0.03 -1.58
CA SER A 62 -8.99 1.36 -1.79
C SER A 62 -7.93 2.48 -1.76
N PHE A 63 -6.97 2.39 -0.83
CA PHE A 63 -5.97 3.44 -0.58
C PHE A 63 -4.53 2.96 -0.74
N ASN A 64 -4.29 1.69 -1.08
CA ASN A 64 -2.95 1.13 -1.20
C ASN A 64 -2.87 0.12 -2.35
N PHE A 65 -1.67 0.01 -2.92
CA PHE A 65 -1.28 -1.06 -3.83
C PHE A 65 -0.22 -1.93 -3.20
N SER A 66 -0.14 -3.19 -3.62
CA SER A 66 1.01 -4.02 -3.27
C SER A 66 1.42 -4.93 -4.42
N PHE A 67 2.73 -5.15 -4.53
CA PHE A 67 3.33 -6.12 -5.44
C PHE A 67 3.93 -7.23 -4.58
N ARG A 68 3.54 -8.47 -4.87
CA ARG A 68 4.01 -9.67 -4.18
C ARG A 68 5.14 -10.32 -4.99
N PHE A 69 6.20 -10.70 -4.29
CA PHE A 69 7.36 -11.38 -4.85
C PHE A 69 7.69 -12.64 -4.06
N SER A 70 8.09 -13.69 -4.77
CA SER A 70 8.72 -14.89 -4.20
C SER A 70 10.22 -14.86 -4.44
N PHE A 71 10.97 -15.66 -3.69
CA PHE A 71 12.43 -15.71 -3.77
C PHE A 71 12.89 -17.17 -3.93
N ASP A 72 14.04 -17.36 -4.58
CA ASP A 72 14.66 -18.66 -4.83
C ASP A 72 15.46 -19.20 -3.62
N ASP A 73 15.70 -18.38 -2.59
CA ASP A 73 16.27 -18.77 -1.30
C ASP A 73 15.35 -19.67 -0.45
N GLY A 74 14.13 -19.94 -0.91
CA GLY A 74 13.12 -20.70 -0.17
C GLY A 74 12.52 -19.94 1.02
N GLY A 75 12.86 -18.66 1.18
CA GLY A 75 12.30 -17.77 2.17
C GLY A 75 10.83 -17.40 1.89
N PRO A 76 10.16 -16.75 2.85
CA PRO A 76 8.78 -16.32 2.66
C PRO A 76 8.69 -15.22 1.59
N ASP A 77 7.57 -15.22 0.88
CA ASP A 77 7.22 -14.12 -0.02
C ASP A 77 7.20 -12.78 0.72
N ALA A 78 7.58 -11.73 0.00
CA ALA A 78 7.53 -10.36 0.48
C ALA A 78 6.59 -9.53 -0.38
N ILE A 79 5.98 -8.52 0.24
CA ILE A 79 5.21 -7.50 -0.46
C ILE A 79 5.88 -6.15 -0.31
N ILE A 80 5.86 -5.35 -1.38
CA ILE A 80 6.08 -3.91 -1.29
C ILE A 80 4.75 -3.21 -1.48
N ARG A 81 4.49 -2.22 -0.63
CA ARG A 81 3.19 -1.52 -0.54
C ARG A 81 3.37 -0.03 -0.74
N PHE A 82 2.47 0.57 -1.51
CA PHE A 82 2.47 1.99 -1.83
C PHE A 82 1.11 2.61 -1.51
N PRO A 83 1.04 3.83 -0.94
CA PRO A 83 -0.19 4.62 -0.93
C PRO A 83 -0.68 4.85 -2.36
N LYS A 84 -1.99 4.74 -2.59
CA LYS A 84 -2.62 4.95 -3.91
C LYS A 84 -2.48 6.43 -4.31
N PRO A 85 -1.72 6.74 -5.40
CA PRO A 85 -1.67 8.10 -5.94
C PRO A 85 -3.06 8.57 -6.37
N GLY A 86 -3.34 9.87 -6.30
CA GLY A 86 -4.68 10.41 -6.57
C GLY A 86 -5.77 10.13 -5.53
N HIS A 87 -5.57 9.18 -4.61
CA HIS A 87 -6.57 8.84 -3.57
C HIS A 87 -6.01 8.94 -2.14
N THR A 88 -4.73 9.27 -2.01
CA THR A 88 -4.13 9.71 -0.76
C THR A 88 -3.61 11.12 -1.00
N ALA A 89 -4.17 12.08 -0.26
CA ALA A 89 -3.72 13.46 -0.31
C ALA A 89 -2.21 13.54 -0.08
N THR A 90 -1.51 14.18 -1.02
CA THR A 90 -0.04 14.15 -1.11
C THR A 90 0.63 14.60 0.19
N ALA A 91 0.07 15.62 0.86
CA ALA A 91 0.56 16.14 2.13
C ALA A 91 0.56 15.10 3.27
N TYR A 92 -0.25 14.05 3.19
CA TYR A 92 -0.40 13.04 4.25
C TYR A 92 0.15 11.67 3.85
N ARG A 93 0.80 11.52 2.68
CA ARG A 93 1.34 10.22 2.24
C ARG A 93 2.44 9.73 3.18
N ASP A 94 3.36 10.59 3.56
CA ASP A 94 4.45 10.26 4.48
C ASP A 94 3.92 9.95 5.88
N GLU A 95 3.01 10.78 6.39
CA GLU A 95 2.36 10.55 7.68
C GLU A 95 1.62 9.20 7.70
N LYS A 96 0.87 8.88 6.63
CA LYS A 96 0.16 7.60 6.51
C LYS A 96 1.11 6.41 6.60
N VAL A 97 2.24 6.44 5.90
CA VAL A 97 3.23 5.36 5.92
C VAL A 97 3.88 5.26 7.30
N ALA A 98 4.32 6.39 7.86
CA ALA A 98 4.93 6.44 9.18
C ALA A 98 3.98 5.90 10.27
N ASN A 99 2.70 6.27 10.22
CA ASN A 99 1.69 5.79 11.16
C ASN A 99 1.45 4.28 11.02
N GLU A 100 1.33 3.76 9.79
CA GLU A 100 1.14 2.31 9.56
C GLU A 100 2.31 1.50 10.15
N VAL A 101 3.55 1.92 9.90
CA VAL A 101 4.75 1.25 10.42
C VAL A 101 4.84 1.35 11.94
N GLN A 102 4.62 2.54 12.51
CA GLN A 102 4.67 2.76 13.97
C GLN A 102 3.63 1.92 14.70
N ILE A 103 2.41 1.83 14.18
CA ILE A 103 1.35 1.02 14.78
C ILE A 103 1.68 -0.47 14.69
N MET A 104 2.20 -0.94 13.55
CA MET A 104 2.65 -2.32 13.43
C MET A 104 3.74 -2.62 14.47
N GLU A 105 4.75 -1.77 14.59
CA GLU A 105 5.82 -1.97 15.56
C GLU A 105 5.30 -1.96 17.01
N TYR A 106 4.40 -1.02 17.33
CA TYR A 106 3.75 -0.98 18.64
C TYR A 106 2.97 -2.26 18.95
N LEU A 107 2.15 -2.75 18.01
CA LEU A 107 1.39 -3.99 18.19
C LEU A 107 2.31 -5.21 18.37
N ARG A 108 3.43 -5.25 17.66
CA ARG A 108 4.45 -6.31 17.79
C ARG A 108 5.06 -6.37 19.18
N GLN A 109 5.31 -5.20 19.78
CA GLN A 109 5.95 -5.08 21.09
C GLN A 109 4.98 -5.33 22.25
N ASN A 110 3.69 -5.03 22.05
CA ASN A 110 2.70 -4.99 23.14
C ASN A 110 1.66 -6.11 23.08
N THR A 111 1.65 -6.93 22.02
CA THR A 111 0.66 -7.99 21.84
C THR A 111 1.28 -9.24 21.22
N ASN A 112 0.60 -10.39 21.35
CA ASN A 112 0.96 -11.62 20.66
C ASN A 112 0.16 -11.80 19.34
N ILE A 113 -0.50 -10.75 18.86
CA ILE A 113 -1.23 -10.80 17.59
C ILE A 113 -0.20 -10.96 16.48
N PRO A 114 -0.33 -11.97 15.61
CA PRO A 114 0.58 -12.11 14.48
C PRO A 114 0.36 -10.96 13.50
N ILE A 115 1.41 -10.18 13.28
CA ILE A 115 1.41 -9.09 12.30
C ILE A 115 2.51 -9.32 11.25
N PRO A 116 2.38 -8.75 10.04
CA PRO A 116 3.44 -8.81 9.05
C PRO A 116 4.75 -8.18 9.55
N ARG A 117 5.90 -8.77 9.18
CA ARG A 117 7.22 -8.19 9.47
C ARG A 117 7.53 -7.06 8.48
N VAL A 118 7.89 -5.90 8.99
CA VAL A 118 8.41 -4.79 8.18
C VAL A 118 9.90 -5.02 7.93
N HIS A 119 10.28 -5.28 6.68
CA HIS A 119 11.68 -5.42 6.27
C HIS A 119 12.36 -4.07 6.06
N SER A 120 11.68 -3.16 5.37
CA SER A 120 12.12 -1.80 5.10
C SER A 120 10.89 -0.94 4.80
N TRP A 121 11.00 0.35 5.04
CA TRP A 121 10.01 1.36 4.66
C TRP A 121 10.72 2.68 4.32
N GLY A 122 10.00 3.62 3.71
CA GLY A 122 10.57 4.90 3.28
C GLY A 122 9.49 5.96 3.04
N LEU A 123 9.95 7.20 2.93
CA LEU A 123 9.12 8.39 2.71
C LEU A 123 9.40 8.97 1.31
N ILE A 124 8.59 9.92 0.88
CA ILE A 124 8.75 10.64 -0.40
C ILE A 124 9.85 11.71 -0.31
N ALA A 125 10.07 12.27 0.89
CA ALA A 125 11.01 13.36 1.17
C ALA A 125 12.46 13.10 0.70
#